data_AF-A0A0C1R831-F1
#
_entry.id   AF-A0A0C1R831-F1
#
_cell.length_a   1.000
_cell.length_b   1.000
_cell.length_c   1.000
_cell.angle_alpha   90.00
_cell.angle_beta   90.00
_cell.angle_gamma   90.00
#
_symmetry.space_group_name_H-M   'P 1'
#
loop_
_entity.id
_entity.type
_entity.pdbx_description
1 polymer ?
#
loop_
_entity_poly.entity_id
_entity_poly.type
_entity_poly.pdbx_seq_one_letter_code
_entity_poly.pdbx_strand_id
1 'polypeptide(L)'
;LSRNLPSTPSSVTVIKDCANRYFLSFVVEVEPVQSDAKNQSIGIDLGIKTFAVMSNGEKAISPDYSKKDRKIRNLQRQLARQQKGSKRRERTRLRIAKKHNKQADTRQDFLHKLSTKVVSENQTIILEDLNVSGMVKNRQLARVISLQGWREFRVFCEAKAEKLNRDFRVINRWEPTSQTCSCCGYRWGKIDLSVRSVLCLSCRTEQDRDENAAKNIEMVGMGHRHDLKRTGSDCQTTSVAICCEPSRITDPLGR
;
A
#
# COMPACT_ATOMS: atom_id res chain seq x y z
N LEU A 1 -15.61 10.58 21.77
CA LEU A 1 -16.61 9.88 20.92
C LEU A 1 -16.80 8.47 21.49
N SER A 2 -17.81 8.29 22.34
CA SER A 2 -18.34 6.96 22.66
C SER A 2 -19.44 6.65 21.64
N ARG A 3 -19.51 5.39 21.22
CA ARG A 3 -20.55 4.87 20.32
C ARG A 3 -21.23 3.72 21.06
N ASN A 4 -22.54 3.60 20.94
CA ASN A 4 -23.27 2.44 21.43
C ASN A 4 -22.89 1.19 20.64
N LEU A 5 -22.88 0.03 21.31
CA LEU A 5 -22.73 -1.23 20.60
C LEU A 5 -23.98 -1.49 19.75
N PRO A 6 -23.81 -2.02 18.52
CA PRO A 6 -24.93 -2.27 17.61
C PRO A 6 -25.89 -3.36 18.12
N SER A 7 -25.38 -4.27 18.96
CA SER A 7 -26.14 -5.34 19.61
C SER A 7 -25.47 -5.71 20.93
N THR A 8 -26.17 -6.52 21.72
CA THR A 8 -25.60 -7.10 22.95
C THR A 8 -24.40 -7.97 22.59
N PRO A 9 -23.23 -7.75 23.20
CA PRO A 9 -22.05 -8.54 22.87
C PRO A 9 -22.19 -9.98 23.34
N SER A 10 -21.84 -10.94 22.48
CA SER A 10 -21.83 -12.37 22.81
C SER A 10 -20.64 -12.74 23.70
N SER A 11 -19.52 -12.04 23.56
CA SER A 11 -18.33 -12.21 24.39
C SER A 11 -17.52 -10.91 24.49
N VAL A 12 -16.74 -10.82 25.58
CA VAL A 12 -15.81 -9.73 25.82
C VAL A 12 -14.43 -10.30 26.11
N THR A 13 -13.43 -9.91 25.32
CA THR A 13 -12.03 -10.28 25.56
C THR A 13 -11.27 -9.07 26.09
N VAL A 14 -10.62 -9.24 27.25
CA VAL A 14 -9.73 -8.23 27.85
C VAL A 14 -8.31 -8.50 27.43
N ILE A 15 -7.69 -7.56 26.71
CA ILE A 15 -6.31 -7.70 26.21
C ILE A 15 -5.44 -6.65 26.89
N LYS A 16 -4.32 -7.08 27.47
CA LYS A 16 -3.26 -6.19 27.95
C LYS A 16 -2.06 -6.31 27.05
N ASP A 17 -1.64 -5.20 26.44
CA ASP A 17 -0.48 -5.20 25.56
C ASP A 17 0.86 -5.02 26.31
N CYS A 18 1.96 -5.21 25.58
CA CYS A 18 3.33 -5.06 26.09
C CYS A 18 3.68 -3.62 26.56
N ALA A 19 2.82 -2.65 26.28
CA ALA A 19 2.96 -1.26 26.70
C ALA A 19 2.04 -0.89 27.88
N ASN A 20 1.36 -1.89 28.48
CA ASN A 20 0.37 -1.74 29.55
C ASN A 20 -0.89 -0.96 29.15
N ARG A 21 -1.30 -1.04 27.88
CA ARG A 21 -2.63 -0.60 27.46
C ARG A 21 -3.61 -1.76 27.61
N TYR A 22 -4.82 -1.44 28.06
CA TYR A 22 -5.93 -2.38 28.09
C TYR A 22 -6.86 -2.11 26.92
N PHE A 23 -7.31 -3.18 26.27
CA PHE A 23 -8.31 -3.17 25.22
C PHE A 23 -9.44 -4.10 25.62
N LEU A 24 -10.67 -3.71 25.30
CA LEU A 24 -11.85 -4.53 25.41
C LEU A 24 -12.34 -4.81 23.97
N SER A 25 -12.31 -6.06 23.56
CA SER A 25 -12.83 -6.51 22.27
C SER A 25 -14.19 -7.13 22.50
N PHE A 26 -15.21 -6.58 21.85
CA PHE A 26 -16.59 -7.04 21.93
C PHE A 26 -16.95 -7.74 20.62
N VAL A 27 -17.44 -8.98 20.71
CA VAL A 27 -18.02 -9.67 19.56
C VAL A 27 -19.50 -9.33 19.53
N VAL A 28 -19.96 -8.71 18.44
CA VAL A 28 -21.32 -8.22 18.26
C VAL A 28 -21.84 -8.64 16.90
N GLU A 29 -23.13 -8.93 16.82
CA GLU A 29 -23.81 -9.14 15.56
C GLU A 29 -24.14 -7.79 14.92
N VAL A 30 -23.93 -7.68 13.62
CA VAL A 30 -24.15 -6.46 12.85
C VAL A 30 -24.82 -6.83 11.55
N GLU A 31 -25.94 -6.19 11.25
CA GLU A 31 -26.56 -6.34 9.93
C GLU A 31 -25.67 -5.74 8.85
N PRO A 32 -25.53 -6.41 7.69
CA PRO A 32 -24.73 -5.90 6.59
C PRO A 32 -25.36 -4.62 6.04
N VAL A 33 -24.61 -3.52 6.08
CA VAL A 33 -25.04 -2.26 5.45
C VAL A 33 -24.77 -2.38 3.96
N GLN A 34 -25.83 -2.45 3.16
CA GLN A 34 -25.72 -2.36 1.72
C GLN A 34 -25.65 -0.89 1.29
N SER A 35 -24.67 -0.57 0.47
CA SER A 35 -24.52 0.75 -0.15
C SER A 35 -24.06 0.58 -1.58
N ASP A 36 -24.61 1.38 -2.49
CA ASP A 36 -24.19 1.34 -3.89
C ASP A 36 -22.74 1.80 -4.04
N ALA A 37 -21.99 1.14 -4.92
CA ALA A 37 -20.67 1.59 -5.30
C ALA A 37 -20.79 2.77 -6.27
N LYS A 38 -19.84 3.72 -6.19
CA LYS A 38 -19.78 4.84 -7.13
C LYS A 38 -19.15 4.43 -8.46
N ASN A 39 -18.16 3.53 -8.42
CA ASN A 39 -17.40 3.06 -9.57
C ASN A 39 -17.55 1.54 -9.73
N GLN A 40 -17.44 1.05 -10.97
CA GLN A 40 -17.56 -0.38 -11.28
C GLN A 40 -16.34 -1.20 -10.81
N SER A 41 -15.14 -0.67 -10.97
CA SER A 41 -13.91 -1.36 -10.62
C SER A 41 -12.79 -0.38 -10.28
N ILE A 42 -11.75 -0.90 -9.61
CA ILE A 42 -10.50 -0.19 -9.41
C ILE A 42 -9.32 -1.17 -9.36
N GLY A 43 -8.27 -0.88 -10.11
CA GLY A 43 -6.98 -1.56 -10.02
C GLY A 43 -6.01 -0.77 -9.14
N ILE A 44 -5.24 -1.46 -8.32
CA ILE A 44 -4.34 -0.83 -7.35
C ILE A 44 -2.95 -1.45 -7.44
N ASP A 45 -1.99 -0.61 -7.84
CA ASP A 45 -0.56 -0.91 -7.81
C ASP A 45 0.04 -0.49 -6.46
N LEU A 46 0.75 -1.39 -5.78
CA LEU A 46 1.26 -1.16 -4.43
C LEU A 46 2.77 -0.88 -4.45
N GLY A 47 3.17 0.22 -3.82
CA GLY A 47 4.54 0.71 -3.91
C GLY A 47 5.17 1.12 -2.58
N ILE A 48 6.48 1.41 -2.64
CA ILE A 48 7.26 1.90 -1.50
C ILE A 48 7.25 3.44 -1.42
N LYS A 49 7.43 4.13 -2.56
CA LYS A 49 7.46 5.59 -2.63
C LYS A 49 6.06 6.18 -2.45
N THR A 50 5.14 5.69 -3.28
CA THR A 50 3.70 5.89 -3.16
C THR A 50 3.13 4.57 -2.69
N PHE A 51 2.31 4.58 -1.64
CA PHE A 51 1.81 3.34 -1.04
C PHE A 51 0.91 2.59 -2.01
N ALA A 52 0.00 3.31 -2.66
CA ALA A 52 -0.93 2.77 -3.65
C ALA A 52 -1.16 3.80 -4.78
N VAL A 53 -1.10 3.35 -6.02
CA VAL A 53 -1.54 4.10 -7.21
C VAL A 53 -2.76 3.39 -7.77
N MET A 54 -3.82 4.15 -8.00
CA MET A 54 -5.12 3.64 -8.44
C MET A 54 -5.31 3.89 -9.93
N SER A 55 -6.08 3.05 -10.60
CA SER A 55 -6.30 3.14 -12.06
C SER A 55 -7.00 4.43 -12.49
N ASN A 56 -7.73 5.08 -11.59
CA ASN A 56 -8.34 6.40 -11.78
C ASN A 56 -7.36 7.58 -11.61
N GLY A 57 -6.07 7.31 -11.35
CA GLY A 57 -5.02 8.32 -11.15
C GLY A 57 -4.84 8.80 -9.71
N GLU A 58 -5.70 8.39 -8.77
CA GLU A 58 -5.52 8.74 -7.36
C GLU A 58 -4.29 8.02 -6.77
N LYS A 59 -3.56 8.73 -5.89
CA LYS A 59 -2.34 8.24 -5.24
C LYS A 59 -2.48 8.34 -3.73
N ALA A 60 -2.27 7.23 -3.03
CA ALA A 60 -2.20 7.21 -1.56
C ALA A 60 -0.74 7.19 -1.10
N ILE A 61 -0.39 8.10 -0.19
CA ILE A 61 0.96 8.23 0.35
C ILE A 61 0.98 7.69 1.78
N SER A 62 1.91 6.77 2.06
CA SER A 62 2.10 6.23 3.42
C SER A 62 2.62 7.33 4.37
N PRO A 63 2.20 7.35 5.65
CA PRO A 63 2.79 8.23 6.65
C PRO A 63 4.30 8.05 6.79
N ASP A 64 5.04 9.13 7.05
CA ASP A 64 6.48 9.04 7.31
C ASP A 64 6.78 8.37 8.66
N TYR A 65 7.42 7.22 8.59
CA TYR A 65 7.87 6.44 9.74
C TYR A 65 9.34 6.68 10.12
N SER A 66 10.12 7.37 9.30
CA SER A 66 11.59 7.47 9.42
C SER A 66 12.05 8.03 10.77
N LYS A 67 11.41 9.11 11.25
CA LYS A 67 11.71 9.74 12.54
C LYS A 67 11.36 8.81 13.72
N LYS A 68 10.27 8.06 13.61
CA LYS A 68 9.82 7.12 14.66
C LYS A 68 10.76 5.92 14.73
N ASP A 69 11.11 5.35 13.58
CA ASP A 69 12.08 4.25 13.46
C ASP A 69 13.46 4.65 14.01
N ARG A 70 13.97 5.84 13.68
CA ARG A 70 15.24 6.34 14.22
C ARG A 70 15.25 6.38 15.75
N LYS A 71 14.15 6.86 16.35
CA LYS A 71 14.00 6.90 17.83
C LYS A 71 13.98 5.49 18.43
N ILE A 72 13.28 4.55 17.80
CA ILE A 72 13.26 3.15 18.22
C ILE A 72 14.68 2.55 18.18
N ARG A 73 15.44 2.78 17.10
CA ARG A 73 16.82 2.29 16.98
C ARG A 73 17.74 2.84 18.07
N ASN A 74 17.63 4.13 18.37
CA ASN A 74 18.42 4.74 19.44
C ASN A 74 18.09 4.11 20.81
N LEU A 75 16.80 3.85 21.09
CA LEU A 75 16.39 3.17 22.32
C LEU A 75 16.84 1.70 22.35
N GLN A 76 16.80 0.98 21.22
CA GLN A 76 17.29 -0.40 21.13
C GLN A 76 18.81 -0.49 21.41
N ARG A 77 19.60 0.45 20.85
CA ARG A 77 21.03 0.57 21.15
C ARG A 77 21.28 0.89 22.63
N GLN A 78 20.48 1.76 23.20
CA GLN A 78 20.54 2.07 24.64
C GLN A 78 20.21 0.83 25.49
N LEU A 79 19.15 0.09 25.15
CA LEU A 79 18.73 -1.12 25.85
C LEU A 79 19.83 -2.20 25.85
N ALA A 80 20.50 -2.38 24.71
CA ALA A 80 21.56 -3.36 24.54
C ALA A 80 22.77 -3.13 25.46
N ARG A 81 23.04 -1.87 25.84
CA ARG A 81 24.13 -1.47 26.74
C ARG A 81 23.75 -1.51 28.23
N GLN A 82 22.48 -1.77 28.55
CA GLN A 82 22.00 -1.76 29.94
C GLN A 82 22.06 -3.15 30.58
N GLN A 83 22.39 -3.20 31.87
CA GLN A 83 22.45 -4.43 32.65
C GLN A 83 21.11 -5.18 32.61
N LYS A 84 21.17 -6.48 32.30
CA LYS A 84 20.01 -7.39 32.31
C LYS A 84 19.37 -7.38 33.71
N GLY A 85 18.04 -7.38 33.77
CA GLY A 85 17.28 -7.33 35.03
C GLY A 85 17.18 -5.95 35.71
N SER A 86 17.97 -4.94 35.31
CA SER A 86 17.91 -3.63 35.96
C SER A 86 16.57 -2.90 35.74
N LYS A 87 16.11 -2.15 36.76
CA LYS A 87 14.91 -1.28 36.66
C LYS A 87 15.01 -0.28 35.50
N ARG A 88 16.23 0.20 35.20
CA ARG A 88 16.49 1.11 34.07
C ARG A 88 16.24 0.42 32.73
N ARG A 89 16.69 -0.82 32.57
CA ARG A 89 16.45 -1.62 31.36
C ARG A 89 14.96 -1.86 31.14
N GLU A 90 14.23 -2.17 32.19
CA GLU A 90 12.77 -2.38 32.11
C GLU A 90 12.03 -1.11 31.66
N ARG A 91 12.40 0.06 32.21
CA ARG A 91 11.85 1.35 31.74
C ARG A 91 12.14 1.59 30.26
N THR A 92 13.34 1.27 29.77
CA THR A 92 13.69 1.40 28.34
C THR A 92 12.89 0.43 27.47
N ARG A 93 12.71 -0.82 27.91
CA ARG A 93 11.89 -1.84 27.22
C ARG A 93 10.45 -1.35 27.02
N LEU A 94 9.83 -0.81 28.07
CA LEU A 94 8.48 -0.24 27.99
C LEU A 94 8.41 0.98 27.07
N ARG A 95 9.44 1.83 27.04
CA ARG A 95 9.50 2.96 26.07
C ARG A 95 9.56 2.46 24.63
N ILE A 96 10.36 1.43 24.36
CA ILE A 96 10.45 0.79 23.03
C ILE A 96 9.07 0.24 22.62
N ALA A 97 8.42 -0.53 23.51
CA ALA A 97 7.09 -1.06 23.27
C ALA A 97 6.07 0.05 22.94
N LYS A 98 6.02 1.13 23.74
CA LYS A 98 5.16 2.29 23.48
C LYS A 98 5.41 2.94 22.12
N LYS A 99 6.67 3.00 21.67
CA LYS A 99 7.02 3.58 20.36
C LYS A 99 6.64 2.67 19.19
N HIS A 100 6.87 1.36 19.32
CA HIS A 100 6.39 0.39 18.33
C HIS A 100 4.87 0.41 18.21
N ASN A 101 4.16 0.45 19.33
CA ASN A 101 2.71 0.56 19.35
C ASN A 101 2.23 1.82 18.63
N LYS A 102 2.81 2.99 18.93
CA LYS A 102 2.45 4.24 18.23
C LYS A 102 2.67 4.15 16.71
N GLN A 103 3.72 3.46 16.28
CA GLN A 103 4.00 3.25 14.86
C GLN A 103 2.99 2.29 14.22
N ALA A 104 2.68 1.19 14.89
CA ALA A 104 1.65 0.23 14.47
C ALA A 104 0.27 0.92 14.38
N ASP A 105 -0.15 1.64 15.42
CA ASP A 105 -1.42 2.38 15.44
C ASP A 105 -1.51 3.39 14.28
N THR A 106 -0.40 4.09 13.98
CA THR A 106 -0.35 5.06 12.86
C THR A 106 -0.51 4.36 11.51
N ARG A 107 0.11 3.20 11.34
CA ARG A 107 -0.04 2.38 10.13
C ARG A 107 -1.46 1.85 10.00
N GLN A 108 -1.99 1.27 11.07
CA GLN A 108 -3.33 0.70 11.13
C GLN A 108 -4.40 1.74 10.82
N ASP A 109 -4.31 2.94 11.39
CA ASP A 109 -5.22 4.05 11.08
C ASP A 109 -5.20 4.43 9.59
N PHE A 110 -4.00 4.59 9.01
CA PHE A 110 -3.84 4.86 7.58
C PHE A 110 -4.45 3.75 6.71
N LEU A 111 -4.10 2.49 6.98
CA LEU A 111 -4.57 1.34 6.22
C LEU A 111 -6.09 1.17 6.33
N HIS A 112 -6.67 1.36 7.52
CA HIS A 112 -8.12 1.29 7.69
C HIS A 112 -8.83 2.40 6.93
N LYS A 113 -8.35 3.65 6.99
CA LYS A 113 -8.94 4.76 6.23
C LYS A 113 -8.90 4.50 4.74
N LEU A 114 -7.74 4.10 4.22
CA LEU A 114 -7.56 3.83 2.80
C LEU A 114 -8.43 2.66 2.32
N SER A 115 -8.40 1.52 3.03
CA SER A 115 -9.21 0.35 2.66
C SER A 115 -10.71 0.62 2.78
N THR A 116 -11.16 1.40 3.77
CA THR A 116 -12.58 1.80 3.86
C THR A 116 -12.96 2.64 2.65
N LYS A 117 -12.15 3.65 2.29
CA LYS A 117 -12.41 4.51 1.15
C LYS A 117 -12.53 3.68 -0.14
N VAL A 118 -11.50 2.91 -0.46
CA VAL A 118 -11.42 2.08 -1.67
C VAL A 118 -12.60 1.12 -1.78
N VAL A 119 -12.92 0.38 -0.72
CA VAL A 119 -13.99 -0.62 -0.78
C VAL A 119 -15.39 0.03 -0.82
N SER A 120 -15.57 1.16 -0.14
CA SER A 120 -16.86 1.85 -0.16
C SER A 120 -17.20 2.42 -1.53
N GLU A 121 -16.19 2.91 -2.27
CA GLU A 121 -16.38 3.64 -3.52
C GLU A 121 -16.47 2.73 -4.76
N ASN A 122 -15.97 1.49 -4.71
CA ASN A 122 -15.80 0.64 -5.89
C ASN A 122 -16.49 -0.71 -5.73
N GLN A 123 -17.13 -1.22 -6.81
CA GLN A 123 -17.82 -2.50 -6.80
C GLN A 123 -16.84 -3.68 -6.86
N THR A 124 -15.77 -3.55 -7.65
CA THR A 124 -14.70 -4.54 -7.78
C THR A 124 -13.36 -3.93 -7.39
N ILE A 125 -12.62 -4.57 -6.49
CA ILE A 125 -11.31 -4.12 -6.02
C ILE A 125 -10.27 -5.13 -6.45
N ILE A 126 -9.25 -4.70 -7.18
CA ILE A 126 -8.26 -5.58 -7.79
C ILE A 126 -6.86 -5.18 -7.33
N LEU A 127 -6.16 -6.13 -6.69
CA LEU A 127 -4.76 -5.97 -6.28
C LEU A 127 -3.86 -6.94 -7.05
N GLU A 128 -2.57 -6.61 -7.14
CA GLU A 128 -1.53 -7.59 -7.49
C GLU A 128 -1.09 -8.45 -6.29
N ASP A 129 -0.65 -9.67 -6.58
CA ASP A 129 -0.06 -10.56 -5.58
C ASP A 129 1.42 -10.22 -5.31
N LEU A 130 1.69 -9.36 -4.33
CA LEU A 130 3.07 -9.03 -3.94
C LEU A 130 3.76 -10.17 -3.16
N ASN A 131 4.96 -10.56 -3.60
CA ASN A 131 5.83 -11.47 -2.85
C ASN A 131 6.56 -10.78 -1.68
N VAL A 132 5.81 -10.29 -0.70
CA VAL A 132 6.36 -9.54 0.45
C VAL A 132 7.43 -10.35 1.19
N SER A 133 7.22 -11.66 1.34
CA SER A 133 8.18 -12.55 2.01
C SER A 133 9.54 -12.60 1.29
N GLY A 134 9.54 -12.61 -0.04
CA GLY A 134 10.73 -12.54 -0.86
C GLY A 134 11.37 -11.14 -0.81
N MET A 135 10.58 -10.08 -0.87
CA MET A 135 11.07 -8.70 -0.88
C MET A 135 11.78 -8.33 0.43
N VAL A 136 11.30 -8.82 1.56
CA VAL A 136 11.92 -8.58 2.87
C VAL A 136 13.28 -9.30 3.04
N LYS A 137 13.64 -10.25 2.16
CA LYS A 137 14.98 -10.84 2.16
C LYS A 137 16.07 -9.84 1.74
N ASN A 138 15.72 -8.79 0.98
CA ASN A 138 16.64 -7.71 0.67
C ASN A 138 16.88 -6.86 1.94
N ARG A 139 18.05 -7.04 2.58
CA ARG A 139 18.38 -6.38 3.85
C ARG A 139 18.34 -4.85 3.81
N GLN A 140 18.53 -4.23 2.64
CA GLN A 140 18.49 -2.77 2.50
C GLN A 140 17.05 -2.24 2.56
N LEU A 141 16.10 -2.96 1.93
CA LEU A 141 14.71 -2.54 1.82
C LEU A 141 13.79 -3.19 2.85
N ALA A 142 14.22 -4.30 3.46
CA ALA A 142 13.45 -5.11 4.41
C ALA A 142 12.71 -4.27 5.44
N ARG A 143 13.40 -3.29 6.03
CA ARG A 143 12.84 -2.42 7.05
C ARG A 143 11.74 -1.52 6.50
N VAL A 144 11.96 -0.87 5.35
CA VAL A 144 10.97 0.03 4.75
C VAL A 144 9.75 -0.78 4.29
N ILE A 145 9.95 -1.93 3.65
CA ILE A 145 8.88 -2.84 3.22
C ILE A 145 8.04 -3.31 4.41
N SER A 146 8.69 -3.71 5.51
CA SER A 146 8.00 -4.16 6.73
C SER A 146 7.13 -3.07 7.37
N LEU A 147 7.37 -1.80 7.04
CA LEU A 147 6.59 -0.69 7.54
C LEU A 147 5.39 -0.34 6.66
N GLN A 148 5.35 -0.77 5.40
CA GLN A 148 4.26 -0.45 4.49
C GLN A 148 2.95 -1.15 4.86
N GLY A 149 3.02 -2.42 5.25
CA GLY A 149 1.82 -3.17 5.66
C GLY A 149 0.91 -3.61 4.51
N TRP A 150 1.47 -3.89 3.32
CA TRP A 150 0.70 -4.36 2.15
C TRP A 150 -0.17 -5.59 2.43
N ARG A 151 0.34 -6.55 3.22
CA ARG A 151 -0.45 -7.73 3.62
C ARG A 151 -1.63 -7.35 4.51
N GLU A 152 -1.42 -6.43 5.46
CA GLU A 152 -2.50 -5.91 6.32
C GLU A 152 -3.55 -5.19 5.48
N PHE A 153 -3.11 -4.38 4.51
CA PHE A 153 -4.00 -3.68 3.58
C PHE A 153 -4.87 -4.64 2.76
N ARG A 154 -4.27 -5.68 2.17
CA ARG A 154 -5.00 -6.73 1.45
C ARG A 154 -6.09 -7.36 2.33
N VAL A 155 -5.73 -7.79 3.53
CA VAL A 155 -6.68 -8.41 4.49
C VAL A 155 -7.81 -7.44 4.84
N PHE A 156 -7.52 -6.14 4.99
CA PHE A 156 -8.55 -5.15 5.27
C PHE A 156 -9.49 -4.91 4.09
N CYS A 157 -8.98 -4.89 2.87
CA CYS A 157 -9.81 -4.77 1.67
C CYS A 157 -10.72 -6.00 1.54
N GLU A 158 -10.17 -7.21 1.68
CA GLU A 158 -10.91 -8.47 1.61
C GLU A 158 -12.04 -8.54 2.65
N ALA A 159 -11.72 -8.32 3.94
CA ALA A 159 -12.72 -8.36 5.01
C ALA A 159 -13.81 -7.28 4.87
N LYS A 160 -13.47 -6.10 4.35
CA LYS A 160 -14.46 -5.03 4.13
C LYS A 160 -15.27 -5.25 2.86
N ALA A 161 -14.68 -5.86 1.84
CA ALA A 161 -15.36 -6.21 0.60
C ALA A 161 -16.45 -7.24 0.89
N GLU A 162 -16.13 -8.29 1.66
CA GLU A 162 -17.10 -9.26 2.15
C GLU A 162 -18.25 -8.57 2.92
N LYS A 163 -17.91 -7.66 3.83
CA LYS A 163 -18.91 -6.91 4.62
C LYS A 163 -19.85 -6.04 3.77
N LEU A 164 -19.36 -5.46 2.67
CA LEU A 164 -20.10 -4.54 1.80
C LEU A 164 -20.59 -5.21 0.51
N ASN A 165 -20.49 -6.55 0.42
CA ASN A 165 -20.83 -7.33 -0.78
C ASN A 165 -20.14 -6.78 -2.06
N ARG A 166 -18.84 -6.50 -1.95
CA ARG A 166 -17.96 -6.11 -3.05
C ARG A 166 -17.16 -7.30 -3.54
N ASP A 167 -16.80 -7.28 -4.82
CA ASP A 167 -15.91 -8.27 -5.39
C ASP A 167 -14.45 -7.88 -5.12
N PHE A 168 -13.66 -8.81 -4.61
CA PHE A 168 -12.25 -8.60 -4.30
C PHE A 168 -11.41 -9.64 -5.04
N ARG A 169 -10.53 -9.18 -5.93
CA ARG A 169 -9.70 -10.03 -6.77
C ARG A 169 -8.23 -9.75 -6.55
N VAL A 170 -7.43 -10.81 -6.62
CA VAL A 170 -5.97 -10.70 -6.62
C VAL A 170 -5.45 -11.34 -7.88
N ILE A 171 -4.82 -10.54 -8.75
CA ILE A 171 -4.24 -11.03 -9.99
C ILE A 171 -2.91 -11.72 -9.75
N ASN A 172 -2.51 -12.54 -10.71
CA ASN A 172 -1.24 -13.25 -10.65
C ASN A 172 -0.06 -12.27 -10.69
N ARG A 173 0.94 -12.49 -9.83
CA ARG A 173 2.18 -11.70 -9.77
C ARG A 173 3.03 -11.73 -11.04
N TRP A 174 2.82 -12.71 -11.91
CA TRP A 174 3.56 -12.86 -13.16
C TRP A 174 2.96 -12.07 -14.32
N GLU A 175 1.81 -11.43 -14.09
CA GLU A 175 1.19 -10.55 -15.08
C GLU A 175 2.10 -9.36 -15.39
N PRO A 176 2.40 -9.07 -16.67
CA PRO A 176 3.33 -8.01 -17.06
C PRO A 176 2.69 -6.62 -16.99
N THR A 177 2.05 -6.27 -15.89
CA THR A 177 1.26 -5.03 -15.70
C THR A 177 2.11 -3.77 -15.84
N SER A 178 3.36 -3.78 -15.38
CA SER A 178 4.29 -2.65 -15.53
C SER A 178 5.06 -2.64 -16.85
N GLN A 179 4.92 -3.69 -17.67
CA GLN A 179 5.70 -3.90 -18.90
C GLN A 179 4.85 -3.76 -20.18
N THR A 180 3.56 -3.47 -20.01
CA THR A 180 2.56 -3.46 -21.08
C THR A 180 1.87 -2.11 -21.10
N CYS A 181 1.61 -1.58 -22.28
CA CYS A 181 0.86 -0.35 -22.46
C CYS A 181 -0.62 -0.57 -22.16
N SER A 182 -1.18 0.19 -21.23
CA SER A 182 -2.61 0.08 -20.90
C SER A 182 -3.52 0.64 -21.98
N CYS A 183 -3.00 1.46 -22.89
CA CYS A 183 -3.76 2.05 -23.99
C CYS A 183 -3.88 1.11 -25.21
N CYS A 184 -2.81 0.40 -25.58
CA CYS A 184 -2.77 -0.40 -26.82
C CYS A 184 -2.26 -1.84 -26.68
N GLY A 185 -1.87 -2.27 -25.47
CA GLY A 185 -1.36 -3.62 -25.22
C GLY A 185 0.09 -3.86 -25.67
N TYR A 186 0.79 -2.85 -26.20
CA TYR A 186 2.19 -3.00 -26.59
C TYR A 186 3.09 -3.32 -25.39
N ARG A 187 3.87 -4.39 -25.49
CA ARG A 187 4.77 -4.83 -24.43
C ARG A 187 6.19 -4.29 -24.65
N TRP A 188 6.60 -3.30 -23.86
CA TRP A 188 7.96 -2.73 -23.90
C TRP A 188 8.97 -3.50 -23.03
N GLY A 189 8.52 -4.47 -22.22
CA GLY A 189 9.41 -5.30 -21.42
C GLY A 189 9.88 -4.64 -20.12
N LYS A 190 10.96 -5.16 -19.53
CA LYS A 190 11.47 -4.65 -18.25
C LYS A 190 12.21 -3.33 -18.46
N ILE A 191 11.85 -2.35 -17.65
CA ILE A 191 12.50 -1.03 -17.59
C ILE A 191 13.06 -0.78 -16.20
N ASP A 192 14.03 0.13 -16.11
CA ASP A 192 14.65 0.47 -14.82
C ASP A 192 13.67 1.15 -13.87
N LEU A 193 13.83 0.93 -12.56
CA LEU A 193 12.94 1.48 -11.52
C LEU A 193 13.00 3.01 -11.42
N SER A 194 14.07 3.64 -11.94
CA SER A 194 14.23 5.10 -12.04
C SER A 194 13.33 5.71 -13.11
N VAL A 195 12.95 4.94 -14.14
CA VAL A 195 12.03 5.39 -15.20
C VAL A 195 10.63 5.51 -14.61
N ARG A 196 10.08 6.74 -14.64
CA ARG A 196 8.75 7.07 -14.09
C ARG A 196 7.70 7.31 -15.16
N SER A 197 8.10 7.79 -16.33
CA SER A 197 7.22 7.95 -17.49
C SER A 197 7.76 7.11 -18.65
N VAL A 198 6.84 6.52 -19.41
CA VAL A 198 7.16 5.69 -20.58
C VAL A 198 6.36 6.21 -21.77
N LEU A 199 7.06 6.55 -22.84
CA LEU A 199 6.45 6.82 -24.14
C LEU A 199 6.23 5.49 -24.89
N CYS A 200 4.98 5.13 -25.14
CA CYS A 200 4.68 3.91 -25.88
C CYS A 200 5.08 4.05 -27.36
N LEU A 201 5.88 3.13 -27.87
CA LEU A 201 6.32 3.16 -29.29
C LEU A 201 5.19 2.86 -30.27
N SER A 202 4.16 2.11 -29.85
CA SER A 202 3.04 1.73 -30.72
C SER A 202 1.98 2.81 -30.82
N CYS A 203 1.49 3.34 -29.69
CA CYS A 203 0.40 4.33 -29.68
C CYS A 203 0.85 5.77 -29.39
N ARG A 204 2.15 6.00 -29.14
CA ARG A 204 2.75 7.31 -28.83
C ARG A 204 2.19 8.01 -27.59
N THR A 205 1.42 7.31 -26.76
CA THR A 205 0.95 7.82 -25.47
C THR A 205 2.08 7.77 -24.44
N GLU A 206 2.34 8.90 -23.80
CA GLU A 206 3.18 8.98 -22.61
C GLU A 206 2.36 8.68 -21.35
N GLN A 207 2.88 7.83 -20.48
CA GLN A 207 2.16 7.36 -19.30
C GLN A 207 3.09 7.27 -18.08
N ASP A 208 2.59 7.65 -16.91
CA ASP A 208 3.22 7.30 -15.64
C ASP A 208 3.22 5.78 -15.48
N ARG A 209 4.38 5.22 -15.09
CA ARG A 209 4.59 3.78 -15.03
C ARG A 209 3.68 3.09 -14.01
N ASP A 210 3.51 3.71 -12.84
CA ASP A 210 2.75 3.14 -11.73
C ASP A 210 1.23 3.28 -12.02
N GLU A 211 0.79 4.37 -12.67
CA GLU A 211 -0.60 4.52 -13.15
C GLU A 211 -0.95 3.54 -14.29
N ASN A 212 -0.04 3.35 -15.25
CA ASN A 212 -0.18 2.34 -16.30
C ASN A 212 -0.29 0.93 -15.70
N ALA A 213 0.53 0.61 -14.69
CA ALA A 213 0.44 -0.65 -13.97
C ALA A 213 -0.92 -0.84 -13.30
N ALA A 214 -1.43 0.18 -12.60
CA ALA A 214 -2.75 0.13 -11.97
C ALA A 214 -3.89 -0.11 -12.98
N LYS A 215 -3.84 0.55 -14.15
CA LYS A 215 -4.82 0.32 -15.24
C LYS A 215 -4.74 -1.10 -15.80
N ASN A 216 -3.54 -1.64 -15.99
CA ASN A 216 -3.37 -3.02 -16.43
C ASN A 216 -3.86 -4.02 -15.37
N ILE A 217 -3.62 -3.75 -14.08
CA ILE A 217 -4.14 -4.57 -12.98
C ILE A 217 -5.66 -4.64 -13.06
N GLU A 218 -6.33 -3.50 -13.23
CA GLU A 218 -7.79 -3.44 -13.40
C GLU A 218 -8.26 -4.24 -14.61
N MET A 219 -7.70 -4.00 -15.79
CA MET A 219 -8.11 -4.68 -17.02
C MET A 219 -7.98 -6.21 -16.90
N VAL A 220 -6.84 -6.69 -16.40
CA VAL A 220 -6.61 -8.14 -16.20
C VAL A 220 -7.59 -8.70 -15.17
N GLY A 221 -7.79 -8.00 -14.06
CA GLY A 221 -8.71 -8.44 -13.01
C GLY A 221 -10.17 -8.47 -13.45
N MET A 222 -10.57 -7.61 -14.38
CA MET A 222 -11.91 -7.60 -15.00
C MET A 222 -12.08 -8.66 -16.10
N GLY A 223 -11.01 -9.38 -16.47
CA GLY A 223 -11.06 -10.41 -17.50
C GLY A 223 -10.88 -9.89 -18.92
N HIS A 224 -10.50 -8.62 -19.10
CA HIS A 224 -10.11 -8.10 -20.39
C HIS A 224 -8.69 -8.61 -20.72
N ARG A 225 -8.59 -9.55 -21.67
CA ARG A 225 -7.29 -10.04 -22.14
C ARG A 225 -6.59 -8.94 -22.91
N HIS A 226 -5.29 -8.78 -22.68
CA HIS A 226 -4.43 -8.14 -23.65
C HIS A 226 -4.44 -9.01 -24.92
N ASP A 227 -5.07 -8.54 -25.99
CA ASP A 227 -4.78 -9.08 -27.33
C ASP A 227 -3.31 -8.77 -27.61
N LEU A 228 -2.45 -9.74 -27.27
CA LEU A 228 -1.01 -9.67 -27.39
C LEU A 228 -0.66 -9.55 -28.87
N LYS A 229 -0.58 -8.32 -29.39
CA LYS A 229 0.19 -8.03 -30.60
C LYS A 229 1.67 -8.30 -30.28
N ARG A 230 2.06 -9.58 -30.34
CA ARG A 230 3.45 -10.04 -30.30
C ARG A 230 4.14 -9.54 -31.56
N THR A 231 5.22 -8.76 -31.41
CA THR A 231 6.23 -8.63 -32.46
C THR A 231 7.61 -8.90 -31.88
N GLY A 232 8.47 -9.44 -32.75
CA GLY A 232 9.70 -10.15 -32.44
C GLY A 232 10.78 -9.35 -31.72
N SER A 233 11.73 -10.11 -31.22
CA SER A 233 12.84 -9.79 -30.31
C SER A 233 13.87 -8.76 -30.78
N ASP A 234 13.56 -7.90 -31.76
CA ASP A 234 14.56 -7.11 -32.50
C ASP A 234 14.42 -5.59 -32.36
N CYS A 235 13.97 -5.10 -31.20
CA CYS A 235 14.06 -3.66 -30.88
C CYS A 235 14.54 -3.50 -29.45
N GLN A 236 15.87 -3.49 -29.27
CA GLN A 236 16.48 -3.03 -28.03
C GLN A 236 16.04 -1.58 -27.78
N THR A 237 15.59 -1.34 -26.56
CA THR A 237 15.10 -0.07 -26.04
C THR A 237 16.12 1.05 -26.22
N THR A 238 15.83 2.05 -27.05
CA THR A 238 16.53 3.33 -26.98
C THR A 238 16.03 4.06 -25.74
N SER A 239 16.84 4.07 -24.68
CA SER A 239 16.59 4.85 -23.47
C SER A 239 16.65 6.34 -23.79
N VAL A 240 15.55 6.93 -24.26
CA VAL A 240 15.40 8.38 -24.27
C VAL A 240 14.79 8.78 -22.93
N ALA A 241 15.66 8.87 -21.91
CA ALA A 241 15.34 9.52 -20.66
C ALA A 241 15.29 11.02 -20.90
N ILE A 242 14.11 11.62 -20.93
CA ILE A 242 13.96 13.06 -20.73
C ILE A 242 13.61 13.25 -19.26
N CYS A 243 14.62 13.65 -18.47
CA CYS A 243 14.39 14.17 -17.13
C CYS A 243 13.78 15.58 -17.27
N CYS A 244 12.46 15.72 -17.14
CA CYS A 244 11.90 17.02 -16.82
C CYS A 244 12.10 17.30 -15.33
N GLU A 245 13.00 18.24 -15.03
CA GLU A 245 13.05 18.84 -13.70
C GLU A 245 11.71 19.50 -13.36
N PRO A 246 11.21 19.39 -12.11
CA PRO A 246 10.08 20.19 -11.69
C PRO A 246 10.49 21.67 -11.66
N SER A 247 9.87 22.46 -12.54
CA SER A 247 10.00 23.92 -12.58
C SER A 247 9.70 24.49 -11.20
N ARG A 248 10.74 25.07 -10.58
CA ARG A 248 10.59 25.93 -9.41
C ARG A 248 9.85 27.18 -9.87
N ILE A 249 8.64 27.38 -9.37
CA ILE A 249 8.02 28.71 -9.35
C ILE A 249 8.81 29.51 -8.32
N THR A 250 9.84 30.22 -8.79
CA THR A 250 10.37 31.41 -8.13
C THR A 250 9.77 32.59 -8.85
N ASP A 251 9.02 33.41 -8.10
CA ASP A 251 8.87 34.82 -8.44
C ASP A 251 9.06 35.66 -7.17
N PRO A 252 9.50 36.92 -7.32
CA PRO A 252 10.57 37.48 -6.50
C PRO A 252 10.08 38.45 -5.43
N LEU A 253 10.93 38.64 -4.43
CA LEU A 253 10.81 39.69 -3.42
C LEU A 253 11.06 41.08 -4.05
N GLY A 254 10.12 42.01 -3.81
CA GLY A 254 10.44 43.35 -3.32
C GLY A 254 10.75 44.47 -4.33
N ARG A 255 9.78 45.37 -4.51
CA ARG A 255 9.86 46.76 -4.03
C ARG A 255 8.46 47.25 -3.66
#